data_AF-A0AAE0Y0J7-F1
#
_entry.id   AF-A0AAE0Y0J7-F1
#
_cell.length_a   1.000
_cell.length_b   1.000
_cell.length_c   1.000
_cell.angle_alpha   90.00
_cell.angle_beta   90.00
_cell.angle_gamma   90.00
#
_symmetry.space_group_name_H-M   'P 1'
#
loop_
_entity.id
_entity.type
_entity.pdbx_description
1 polymer ?
#
loop_
_entity_poly.entity_id
_entity_poly.type
_entity_poly.pdbx_seq_one_letter_code
_entity_poly.pdbx_strand_id
1 'polypeptide(L)'
;MLECLEVIMAWCKMKFKPKKSRSLSVRKGKMDATTTFTVANQQIPMVSQELVKSLGRWYDSSMKDNTRGLEIVEPATEGLLAINRCGLQGKLKVWCLQFMLIPKLLWPLLVNEISSRGV
;
A
#
# COMPACT_ATOMS: atom_id res chain seq x y z
N MET A 1 -19.92 14.35 -10.84
CA MET A 1 -20.32 13.08 -11.46
C MET A 1 -19.84 11.89 -10.61
N LEU A 2 -20.47 11.70 -9.45
CA LEU A 2 -20.48 10.47 -8.64
C LEU A 2 -21.90 10.27 -8.04
N GLU A 3 -22.92 10.85 -8.66
CA GLU A 3 -24.30 10.90 -8.14
C GLU A 3 -24.89 9.50 -7.94
N CYS A 4 -24.65 8.58 -8.89
CA CYS A 4 -25.08 7.19 -8.75
C CYS A 4 -24.47 6.51 -7.51
N LEU A 5 -23.19 6.79 -7.21
CA LEU A 5 -22.54 6.26 -6.01
C LEU A 5 -23.20 6.80 -4.73
N GLU A 6 -23.58 8.08 -4.71
CA GLU A 6 -24.29 8.67 -3.58
C GLU A 6 -25.65 8.02 -3.35
N VAL A 7 -26.40 7.77 -4.42
CA VAL A 7 -27.70 7.08 -4.37
C VAL A 7 -27.53 5.67 -3.80
N ILE A 8 -26.57 4.90 -4.29
CA ILE A 8 -26.31 3.53 -3.80
C ILE A 8 -25.86 3.55 -2.33
N MET A 9 -24.95 4.45 -1.97
CA MET A 9 -24.47 4.57 -0.59
C MET A 9 -25.61 4.93 0.36
N ALA A 10 -26.49 5.87 -0.03
CA ALA A 10 -27.69 6.20 0.72
C ALA A 10 -28.63 5.00 0.86
N TRP A 11 -28.85 4.23 -0.21
CA TRP A 11 -29.66 3.02 -0.21
C TRP A 11 -29.12 1.97 0.77
N CYS A 12 -27.79 1.78 0.81
CA CYS A 12 -27.10 0.91 1.76
C CYS A 12 -27.01 1.48 3.19
N LYS A 13 -27.57 2.66 3.47
CA LYS A 13 -27.43 3.40 4.74
C LYS A 13 -25.95 3.69 5.12
N MET A 14 -25.09 3.84 4.12
CA MET A 14 -23.68 4.15 4.29
C MET A 14 -23.39 5.62 3.94
N LYS A 15 -22.34 6.17 4.56
CA LYS A 15 -21.85 7.53 4.27
C LYS A 15 -20.43 7.49 3.73
N PHE A 16 -20.23 8.08 2.57
CA PHE A 16 -18.90 8.25 2.00
C PHE A 16 -18.09 9.25 2.83
N LYS A 17 -16.77 9.02 2.97
CA LYS A 17 -15.85 9.91 3.70
C LYS A 17 -14.79 10.46 2.74
N PRO A 18 -15.07 11.57 2.03
CA PRO A 18 -14.19 12.12 0.99
C PRO A 18 -12.74 12.31 1.46
N LYS A 19 -12.55 12.82 2.68
CA LYS A 19 -11.21 13.02 3.29
C LYS A 19 -10.40 11.72 3.47
N LYS A 20 -11.06 10.57 3.61
CA LYS A 20 -10.40 9.26 3.76
C LYS A 20 -10.21 8.53 2.42
N SER A 21 -10.71 9.10 1.34
CA SER A 21 -10.63 8.53 0.00
C SER A 21 -9.58 9.25 -0.82
N ARG A 22 -9.06 8.58 -1.85
CA ARG A 22 -8.24 9.22 -2.88
C ARG A 22 -8.77 8.90 -4.26
N SER A 23 -8.74 9.88 -5.14
CA SER A 23 -9.10 9.69 -6.53
C SER A 23 -7.86 9.54 -7.41
N LEU A 24 -8.00 8.71 -8.43
CA LEU A 24 -7.01 8.52 -9.47
C LEU A 24 -7.75 8.38 -10.80
N SER A 25 -7.44 9.26 -11.75
CA SER A 25 -7.94 9.17 -13.12
C SER A 25 -6.83 8.76 -14.06
N VAL A 26 -7.11 7.82 -14.95
CA VAL A 26 -6.16 7.36 -15.96
C VAL A 26 -6.76 7.62 -17.34
N ARG A 27 -6.05 8.37 -18.18
CA ARG A 27 -6.38 8.59 -19.59
C ARG A 27 -5.20 8.18 -20.45
N LYS A 28 -5.43 7.31 -21.44
CA LYS A 28 -4.40 6.81 -22.37
C LYS A 28 -3.15 6.26 -21.64
N GLY A 29 -3.36 5.52 -20.54
CA GLY A 29 -2.29 4.91 -19.75
C GLY A 29 -1.44 5.88 -18.91
N LYS A 30 -1.82 7.16 -18.84
CA LYS A 30 -1.18 8.16 -17.98
C LYS A 30 -2.16 8.68 -16.94
N MET A 31 -1.64 9.03 -15.77
CA MET A 31 -2.43 9.71 -14.75
C MET A 31 -2.89 11.07 -15.28
N ASP A 32 -4.19 11.33 -15.18
CA ASP A 32 -4.80 12.60 -15.48
C ASP A 32 -4.96 13.40 -14.18
N ALA A 33 -4.16 14.46 -14.04
CA ALA A 33 -4.18 15.34 -12.86
C ALA A 33 -5.28 16.41 -12.92
N THR A 34 -6.04 16.49 -14.02
CA THR A 34 -7.07 17.53 -14.21
C THR A 34 -8.46 17.09 -13.75
N THR A 35 -8.73 15.78 -13.82
CA THR A 35 -10.03 15.24 -13.41
C THR A 35 -10.14 15.19 -11.89
N THR A 36 -11.13 15.87 -11.34
CA THR A 36 -11.44 15.87 -9.91
C THR A 36 -12.81 15.25 -9.66
N PHE A 37 -12.99 14.67 -8.47
CA PHE A 37 -14.23 14.03 -8.08
C PHE A 37 -14.77 14.67 -6.81
N THR A 38 -16.08 14.86 -6.77
CA THR A 38 -16.78 15.46 -5.63
C THR A 38 -17.89 14.51 -5.19
N VAL A 39 -18.01 14.32 -3.87
CA VAL A 39 -19.08 13.55 -3.22
C VAL A 39 -19.59 14.35 -2.02
N ALA A 40 -20.90 14.47 -1.88
CA ALA A 40 -21.59 15.23 -0.85
C ALA A 40 -21.05 16.67 -0.72
N ASN A 41 -20.87 17.34 -1.87
CA ASN A 41 -20.28 18.68 -1.99
C ASN A 41 -18.86 18.83 -1.43
N GLN A 42 -18.13 17.73 -1.23
CA GLN A 42 -16.73 17.73 -0.82
C GLN A 42 -15.85 17.08 -1.89
N GLN A 43 -14.76 17.76 -2.24
CA GLN A 43 -13.78 17.22 -3.18
C GLN A 43 -12.99 16.07 -2.54
N ILE A 44 -12.81 14.99 -3.30
CA ILE A 44 -11.93 13.89 -2.94
C ILE A 44 -10.49 14.29 -3.30
N PRO A 45 -9.52 14.22 -2.37
CA PRO A 45 -8.12 14.50 -2.67
C PRO A 45 -7.56 13.52 -3.71
N MET A 46 -6.69 14.00 -4.60
CA MET A 46 -6.02 13.12 -5.55
C MET A 46 -4.88 12.33 -4.89
N VAL A 47 -4.58 11.13 -5.40
CA VAL A 47 -3.42 10.34 -4.95
C VAL A 47 -2.10 11.11 -5.13
N SER A 48 -2.01 11.97 -6.14
CA SER A 48 -0.85 12.85 -6.38
C SER A 48 -0.66 13.94 -5.33
N GLN A 49 -1.74 14.38 -4.68
CA GLN A 49 -1.70 15.41 -3.63
C GLN A 49 -1.45 14.78 -2.26
N GLU A 50 -2.18 13.70 -1.98
CA GLU A 50 -2.10 12.99 -0.72
C GLU A 50 -2.01 11.49 -0.98
N LEU A 51 -0.86 10.90 -0.67
CA LEU A 51 -0.64 9.45 -0.75
C LEU A 51 -1.65 8.70 0.13
N VAL A 52 -1.95 7.46 -0.23
CA VAL A 52 -2.79 6.57 0.60
C VAL A 52 -2.10 5.25 0.84
N LYS A 53 -2.20 4.76 2.08
CA LYS A 53 -1.79 3.41 2.46
C LYS A 53 -3.02 2.52 2.58
N SER A 54 -3.04 1.41 1.86
CA SER A 54 -4.06 0.38 2.00
C SER A 54 -3.41 -0.99 2.10
N LEU A 55 -3.84 -1.80 3.06
CA LEU A 55 -3.32 -3.16 3.29
C LEU A 55 -1.79 -3.24 3.42
N GLY A 56 -1.15 -2.18 3.96
CA GLY A 56 0.31 -2.13 4.09
C GLY A 56 1.04 -1.56 2.87
N ARG A 57 0.38 -1.45 1.70
CA ARG A 57 0.95 -0.89 0.47
C ARG A 57 0.64 0.59 0.31
N TRP A 58 1.64 1.34 -0.12
CA TRP A 58 1.52 2.75 -0.47
C TRP A 58 1.12 2.89 -1.93
N TYR A 59 0.13 3.73 -2.19
CA TYR A 59 -0.31 4.11 -3.52
C TYR A 59 0.07 5.57 -3.75
N ASP A 60 0.89 5.77 -4.78
CA ASP A 60 1.32 7.08 -5.25
C ASP A 60 0.90 7.30 -6.72
N SER A 61 1.16 8.50 -7.22
CA SER A 61 0.82 8.88 -8.59
C SER A 61 1.58 8.10 -9.66
N SER A 62 2.71 7.49 -9.33
CA SER A 62 3.51 6.71 -10.28
C SER A 62 2.89 5.34 -10.53
N MET A 63 2.17 4.79 -9.55
CA MET A 63 1.64 3.42 -9.52
C MET A 63 2.71 2.34 -9.77
N LYS A 64 3.99 2.68 -9.61
CA LYS A 64 5.10 1.74 -9.82
C LYS A 64 5.51 1.14 -8.50
N ASP A 65 5.79 -0.16 -8.53
CA ASP A 65 6.31 -0.89 -7.37
C ASP A 65 7.84 -1.09 -7.43
N ASN A 66 8.52 -0.52 -8.43
CA ASN A 66 9.95 -0.76 -8.70
C ASN A 66 10.86 -0.46 -7.49
N THR A 67 10.53 0.55 -6.69
CA THR A 67 11.32 0.93 -5.51
C THR A 67 10.91 0.17 -4.26
N ARG A 68 9.79 -0.55 -4.27
CA ARG A 68 9.24 -1.26 -3.11
C ARG A 68 10.09 -2.46 -2.70
N GLY A 69 10.80 -3.06 -3.65
CA GLY A 69 11.77 -4.13 -3.35
C GLY A 69 12.88 -3.65 -2.40
N LEU A 70 13.38 -2.42 -2.60
CA LEU A 70 14.42 -1.83 -1.74
C LEU A 70 13.91 -1.57 -0.33
N GLU A 71 12.63 -1.18 -0.19
CA GLU A 71 11.99 -0.94 1.11
C GLU A 71 11.87 -2.22 1.96
N ILE A 72 11.98 -3.42 1.36
CA ILE A 72 11.93 -4.71 2.08
C ILE A 72 13.32 -5.14 2.57
N VAL A 73 14.38 -4.68 1.91
CA VAL A 73 15.77 -5.04 2.26
C VAL A 73 16.10 -4.58 3.68
N GLU A 74 15.78 -3.34 4.02
CA GLU A 74 16.10 -2.78 5.34
C GLU A 74 15.40 -3.55 6.49
N PRO A 75 14.07 -3.76 6.49
CA PRO A 75 13.41 -4.59 7.51
C PRO A 75 13.92 -6.04 7.55
N ALA A 76 14.32 -6.61 6.41
CA ALA A 76 14.90 -7.95 6.36
C ALA A 76 16.27 -7.98 7.05
N THR A 77 17.14 -7.02 6.74
CA THR A 77 18.46 -6.88 7.35
C THR A 77 18.35 -6.62 8.85
N GLU A 78 17.48 -5.70 9.28
CA GLU A 78 17.24 -5.42 10.70
C GLU A 78 16.72 -6.66 11.44
N GLY A 79 15.76 -7.36 10.85
CA GLY A 79 15.20 -8.59 11.42
C GLY A 79 16.26 -9.69 11.58
N LEU A 80 17.10 -9.89 10.57
CA LEU A 80 18.20 -10.86 10.63
C LEU A 80 19.24 -10.48 11.68
N LEU A 81 19.61 -9.20 11.77
CA LEU A 81 20.53 -8.69 12.80
C LEU A 81 19.95 -8.89 14.21
N ALA A 82 18.65 -8.64 14.40
CA ALA A 82 17.98 -8.86 15.68
C ALA A 82 17.98 -10.35 16.08
N ILE A 83 17.69 -11.26 15.15
CA ILE A 83 17.77 -12.71 15.39
C ILE A 83 19.21 -13.14 15.68
N ASN A 84 20.20 -12.60 14.97
CA ASN A 84 21.59 -12.94 15.21
C ASN A 84 22.06 -12.48 16.61
N ARG A 85 21.66 -11.28 17.03
CA ARG A 85 22.05 -10.69 18.31
C ARG A 85 21.30 -11.25 19.52
N CYS A 86 20.18 -11.94 19.32
CA CYS A 86 19.44 -12.50 20.45
C CYS A 86 20.23 -13.66 21.10
N GLY A 87 20.12 -13.78 22.43
CA GLY A 87 20.79 -14.82 23.23
C GLY A 87 20.19 -16.22 23.10
N LEU A 88 19.36 -16.46 22.08
CA LEU A 88 18.69 -17.74 21.88
C LEU A 88 19.64 -18.78 21.26
N GLN A 89 19.38 -20.06 21.56
CA GLN A 89 20.08 -21.17 20.91
C GLN A 89 19.75 -21.23 19.41
N GLY A 90 20.65 -21.82 18.61
CA GLY A 90 20.53 -21.86 17.15
C GLY A 90 19.17 -22.39 16.65
N LYS A 91 18.62 -23.44 17.26
CA LYS A 91 17.30 -23.99 16.91
C LYS A 91 16.17 -22.96 17.06
N LEU A 92 16.22 -22.16 18.12
CA LEU A 92 15.23 -21.10 18.37
C LEU A 92 15.44 -19.90 17.46
N LYS A 93 16.68 -19.59 17.05
CA LYS A 93 16.95 -18.57 16.03
C LYS A 93 16.37 -18.95 14.66
N VAL A 94 16.54 -20.20 14.25
CA VAL A 94 15.92 -20.73 13.02
C VAL A 94 14.39 -20.68 13.14
N TRP A 95 13.84 -20.99 14.30
CA TRP A 95 12.40 -20.83 14.55
C TRP A 95 11.94 -19.38 14.39
N CYS A 96 12.66 -18.40 14.95
CA CYS A 96 12.35 -16.98 14.76
C CYS A 96 12.43 -16.56 13.29
N LEU A 97 13.42 -17.05 12.55
CA LEU A 97 13.54 -16.79 11.11
C LEU A 97 12.29 -17.31 10.38
N GLN A 98 11.96 -18.59 10.57
CA GLN A 98 10.88 -19.27 9.85
C GLN A 98 9.49 -18.74 10.20
N PHE A 99 9.21 -18.49 11.48
CA PHE A 99 7.86 -18.22 11.96
C PHE A 99 7.62 -16.77 12.37
N MET A 100 8.66 -15.93 12.43
CA MET A 100 8.50 -14.50 12.73
C MET A 100 8.94 -13.62 11.56
N LEU A 101 10.19 -13.75 11.11
CA LEU A 101 10.74 -12.83 10.11
C LEU A 101 10.18 -13.10 8.72
N ILE A 102 10.21 -14.35 8.25
CA ILE A 102 9.70 -14.70 6.91
C ILE A 102 8.23 -14.29 6.74
N PRO A 103 7.30 -14.60 7.66
CA PRO A 103 5.90 -14.18 7.53
C PRO A 103 5.72 -12.66 7.47
N LYS A 104 6.53 -11.89 8.22
CA LYS A 104 6.50 -10.42 8.17
C LYS A 104 6.97 -9.87 6.82
N LEU A 105 7.99 -10.48 6.22
CA LEU A 105 8.50 -10.09 4.90
C LEU A 105 7.61 -10.59 3.76
N LEU A 106 6.90 -11.69 3.95
CA LEU A 106 6.05 -12.27 2.91
C LEU A 106 4.89 -11.34 2.53
N TRP A 107 4.28 -10.65 3.50
CA TRP A 107 3.18 -9.72 3.23
C TRP A 107 3.54 -8.60 2.23
N PRO A 108 4.58 -7.78 2.45
CA PRO A 108 4.95 -6.76 1.47
C PRO A 108 5.43 -7.36 0.14
N LEU A 109 5.97 -8.58 0.11
CA LEU A 109 6.31 -9.28 -1.14
C LEU A 109 5.07 -9.73 -1.92
N LEU A 110 3.97 -10.07 -1.24
CA LEU A 110 2.71 -10.48 -1.87
C LEU A 110 1.88 -9.30 -2.37
N VAL A 111 1.89 -8.17 -1.65
CA VAL A 111 1.02 -7.02 -1.96
C VAL A 111 1.62 -6.13 -3.06
N ASN A 112 2.94 -6.13 -3.23
CA ASN A 112 3.65 -5.34 -4.24
C ASN A 112 4.09 -6.22 -5.43
N GLU A 113 4.01 -5.67 -6.64
CA GLU A 113 4.50 -6.31 -7.86
C GLU A 113 6.02 -6.07 -8.01
N ILE A 114 6.80 -6.81 -7.23
CA ILE A 114 8.26 -6.70 -7.27
C ILE A 114 8.78 -7.59 -8.39
N SER A 115 9.19 -6.96 -9.49
CA SER A 115 9.85 -7.67 -10.59
C SER A 115 11.28 -8.04 -10.22
N SER A 116 11.68 -9.29 -10.49
CA SER A 116 13.05 -9.78 -10.29
C SER A 116 14.07 -9.19 -11.28
N ARG A 117 13.65 -8.37 -12.25
CA ARG A 117 14.52 -7.79 -13.30
C ARG A 117 15.15 -6.43 -12.94
N GLY A 118 15.16 -6.05 -11.67
CA GLY A 118 15.69 -4.76 -11.20
C GLY A 118 16.98 -4.88 -10.40
N VAL A 119 18.03 -5.48 -10.97
CA VAL A 119 19.43 -5.29 -10.57
C VAL A 119 20.21 -4.90 -11.80
#